data_AF-A0A3C0GLI4-F1
#
_entry.id   AF-A0A3C0GLI4-F1
#
_cell.length_a   1.000
_cell.length_b   1.000
_cell.length_c   1.000
_cell.angle_alpha   90.00
_cell.angle_beta   90.00
_cell.angle_gamma   90.00
#
_symmetry.space_group_name_H-M   'P 1'
#
loop_
_entity.id
_entity.type
_entity.pdbx_description
1 polymer ?
#
loop_
_entity_poly.entity_id
_entity_poly.type
_entity_poly.pdbx_seq_one_letter_code
_entity_poly.pdbx_strand_id
1 'polypeptide(L)'
;NIKLGVRHVLCTTSKDLINWSRPKLINKNPEFAFSSENLYYMGAYPLPDTEKYITFTPHFKNDILTEDGSQRKYYDAKTLVMISDDKYNWDVKEEIFLDFSNGHMTQKHVVSFRKEGEKYIIYVHEGFMTGQNKLVKYSIELGDLNEA
;
A
#
# COMPACT_ATOMS: atom_id res chain seq x y z
N ASN A 1 -8.19 2.88 -21.62
CA ASN A 1 -9.02 1.90 -20.89
C ASN A 1 -8.15 1.16 -19.91
N ILE A 2 -8.09 1.62 -18.66
CA ILE A 2 -7.55 0.81 -17.56
C ILE A 2 -8.56 -0.33 -17.39
N LYS A 3 -8.10 -1.58 -17.51
CA LYS A 3 -8.96 -2.77 -17.45
C LYS A 3 -9.88 -2.66 -16.22
N LEU A 4 -11.18 -2.91 -16.41
CA LEU A 4 -12.22 -2.74 -15.38
C LEU A 4 -11.80 -3.42 -14.07
N GLY A 5 -11.36 -2.64 -13.08
CA GLY A 5 -11.04 -3.16 -11.75
C GLY A 5 -9.57 -3.13 -11.33
N VAL A 6 -8.65 -2.62 -12.15
CA VAL A 6 -7.26 -2.37 -11.73
C VAL A 6 -7.16 -1.05 -10.95
N ARG A 7 -6.62 -1.12 -9.75
CA ARG A 7 -6.37 0.03 -8.87
C ARG A 7 -4.88 0.33 -8.82
N HIS A 8 -4.51 1.57 -9.05
CA HIS A 8 -3.13 2.03 -9.09
C HIS A 8 -3.03 3.39 -8.41
N VAL A 9 -1.80 3.82 -8.12
CA VAL A 9 -1.53 5.05 -7.38
C VAL A 9 -0.96 6.10 -8.32
N LEU A 10 -1.47 7.32 -8.19
CA LEU A 10 -0.93 8.51 -8.84
C LEU A 10 -0.35 9.42 -7.75
N CYS A 11 0.79 10.05 -8.04
CA CYS A 11 1.41 11.07 -7.22
C CYS A 11 1.15 12.46 -7.81
N THR A 12 0.74 13.40 -6.96
CA THR A 12 0.73 14.83 -7.26
C THR A 12 1.27 15.60 -6.05
N THR A 13 1.92 16.73 -6.30
CA THR A 13 2.49 17.60 -5.28
C THR A 13 1.84 18.96 -5.29
N SER A 14 1.81 19.58 -4.12
CA SER A 14 1.39 20.97 -3.91
C SER A 14 2.25 21.58 -2.80
N LYS A 15 2.50 22.89 -2.89
CA LYS A 15 3.17 23.66 -1.83
C LYS A 15 2.18 24.36 -0.89
N ASP A 16 0.91 24.47 -1.31
CA ASP A 16 -0.12 25.29 -0.66
C ASP A 16 -1.46 24.55 -0.46
N LEU A 17 -1.53 23.27 -0.88
CA LEU A 17 -2.74 22.43 -0.88
C LEU A 17 -3.88 22.93 -1.79
N ILE A 18 -3.63 23.98 -2.58
CA ILE A 18 -4.60 24.58 -3.50
C ILE A 18 -4.19 24.27 -4.94
N ASN A 19 -2.94 24.57 -5.27
CA ASN A 19 -2.38 24.39 -6.61
C ASN A 19 -1.63 23.07 -6.67
N TRP A 20 -2.17 22.13 -7.44
CA TRP A 20 -1.64 20.78 -7.58
C TRP A 20 -0.96 20.59 -8.92
N SER A 21 0.16 19.87 -8.91
CA SER A 21 0.82 19.42 -10.13
C SER A 21 -0.07 18.45 -10.93
N ARG A 22 0.27 18.24 -12.20
CA ARG A 22 -0.35 17.17 -12.99
C ARG A 22 -0.05 15.81 -12.33
N PRO A 23 -1.07 14.96 -12.05
CA PRO A 23 -0.84 13.63 -11.50
C PRO A 23 0.07 12.80 -12.41
N LYS A 24 1.02 12.10 -11.79
CA LYS A 24 1.94 11.16 -12.44
C LYS A 24 1.75 9.78 -11.85
N LEU A 25 1.80 8.76 -12.69
CA LEU A 25 1.83 7.38 -12.24
C LEU A 25 3.13 7.13 -11.44
N ILE A 26 3.03 6.41 -10.32
CA ILE A 26 4.22 5.93 -9.62
C ILE A 26 4.80 4.72 -10.35
N ASN A 27 6.12 4.57 -10.31
CA ASN A 27 6.80 3.37 -10.74
C ASN A 27 6.98 2.45 -9.53
N LYS A 28 6.63 1.17 -9.70
CA LYS A 28 6.91 0.10 -8.73
C LYS A 28 8.04 -0.77 -9.27
N ASN A 29 8.93 -1.24 -8.41
CA ASN A 29 9.93 -2.25 -8.71
C ASN A 29 9.73 -3.45 -7.76
N PRO A 30 9.41 -4.66 -8.25
CA PRO A 30 9.21 -5.01 -9.67
C PRO A 30 8.03 -4.26 -10.31
N GLU A 31 8.02 -4.16 -11.64
CA GLU A 31 7.03 -3.38 -12.40
C GLU A 31 5.58 -3.77 -12.06
N PHE A 32 4.69 -2.78 -12.02
CA PHE A 32 3.27 -2.99 -11.72
C PHE A 32 2.55 -3.67 -12.89
N ALA A 33 1.96 -4.84 -12.66
CA ALA A 33 1.26 -5.57 -13.70
C ALA A 33 -0.18 -5.08 -13.90
N PHE A 34 -0.38 -4.13 -14.81
CA PHE A 34 -1.70 -3.55 -15.17
C PHE A 34 -2.73 -4.55 -15.71
N SER A 35 -2.38 -5.82 -15.86
CA SER A 35 -3.31 -6.89 -16.19
C SER A 35 -4.13 -7.39 -15.00
N SER A 36 -3.60 -7.30 -13.79
CA SER A 36 -4.16 -8.01 -12.63
C SER A 36 -3.81 -7.41 -11.27
N GLU A 37 -2.71 -6.66 -11.13
CA GLU A 37 -2.31 -6.10 -9.84
C GLU A 37 -3.19 -4.94 -9.40
N ASN A 38 -3.26 -4.76 -8.09
CA ASN A 38 -3.96 -3.65 -7.46
C ASN A 38 -3.13 -3.12 -6.30
N LEU A 39 -2.98 -1.79 -6.25
CA LEU A 39 -2.60 -1.05 -5.04
C LEU A 39 -3.85 -0.30 -4.58
N TYR A 40 -4.43 -0.69 -3.44
CA TYR A 40 -5.75 -0.17 -3.07
C TYR A 40 -5.70 1.23 -2.44
N TYR A 41 -4.91 1.38 -1.37
CA TYR A 41 -4.67 2.65 -0.69
C TYR A 41 -3.22 2.72 -0.25
N MET A 42 -2.60 3.88 -0.41
CA MET A 42 -1.18 4.06 -0.11
C MET A 42 -0.99 5.20 0.88
N GLY A 43 -0.82 4.85 2.15
CA GLY A 43 -0.30 5.78 3.15
C GLY A 43 1.22 5.84 3.01
N ALA A 44 1.75 6.91 2.45
CA ALA A 44 3.19 7.16 2.36
C ALA A 44 3.63 8.05 3.53
N TYR A 45 4.66 7.61 4.25
CA TYR A 45 5.15 8.26 5.45
C TYR A 45 6.64 8.57 5.28
N PRO A 46 7.15 9.70 5.82
CA PRO A 46 8.59 9.88 5.97
C PRO A 46 9.17 8.74 6.80
N LEU A 47 10.29 8.17 6.34
CA LEU A 47 11.05 7.20 7.11
C LEU A 47 11.93 7.98 8.12
N PRO A 48 11.71 7.83 9.44
CA PRO A 48 12.42 8.60 10.45
C PRO A 48 13.94 8.48 10.30
N ASP A 49 14.64 9.58 10.59
CA ASP A 49 16.12 9.68 10.53
C ASP A 49 16.73 9.49 9.12
N THR A 50 15.91 9.51 8.06
CA THR A 50 16.34 9.44 6.66
C THR A 50 15.62 10.49 5.79
N GLU A 51 16.04 10.64 4.53
CA GLU A 51 15.31 11.45 3.53
C GLU A 51 14.27 10.65 2.73
N LYS A 52 14.05 9.39 3.11
CA LYS A 52 13.23 8.43 2.35
C LYS A 52 11.77 8.42 2.79
N TYR A 53 10.97 7.71 2.02
CA TYR A 53 9.58 7.43 2.31
C TYR A 53 9.35 5.93 2.40
N ILE A 54 8.46 5.53 3.31
CA ILE A 54 7.98 4.16 3.44
C ILE A 54 6.47 4.13 3.27
N THR A 55 5.95 3.07 2.68
CA THR A 55 4.52 2.82 2.61
C THR A 55 4.18 1.36 2.91
N PHE A 56 2.94 1.16 3.32
CA PHE A 56 2.35 -0.12 3.66
C PHE A 56 1.02 -0.23 2.90
N THR A 57 1.08 -0.60 1.63
CA THR A 57 -0.10 -0.57 0.74
C THR A 57 -0.74 -1.95 0.67
N PRO A 58 -2.06 -2.07 0.90
CA PRO A 58 -2.79 -3.28 0.56
C PRO A 58 -2.66 -3.55 -0.94
N HIS A 59 -2.24 -4.77 -1.24
CA HIS A 59 -2.06 -5.32 -2.56
C HIS A 59 -2.90 -6.58 -2.71
N PHE A 60 -3.45 -6.77 -3.89
CA PHE A 60 -4.05 -8.02 -4.33
C PHE A 60 -4.06 -8.08 -5.84
N LYS A 61 -4.27 -9.28 -6.38
CA LYS A 61 -4.55 -9.48 -7.79
C LYS A 61 -6.02 -9.78 -8.02
N ASN A 62 -6.52 -9.44 -9.19
CA ASN A 62 -7.85 -9.84 -9.60
C ASN A 62 -7.91 -10.36 -11.03
N ASP A 63 -8.74 -11.38 -11.22
CA ASP A 63 -9.15 -11.85 -12.55
C ASP A 63 -10.60 -11.42 -12.78
N ILE A 64 -10.86 -10.89 -13.98
CA ILE A 64 -12.21 -10.55 -14.43
C ILE A 64 -12.78 -11.79 -15.12
N LEU A 65 -13.88 -12.33 -14.58
CA LEU A 65 -14.48 -13.59 -15.06
C LEU A 65 -15.59 -13.37 -16.09
N THR A 66 -16.17 -12.17 -16.15
CA THR A 66 -17.24 -11.79 -17.08
C THR A 66 -16.87 -10.52 -17.84
N GLU A 67 -17.33 -10.37 -19.09
CA GLU A 67 -16.99 -9.23 -19.94
C GLU A 67 -17.38 -7.87 -19.34
N ASP A 68 -18.48 -7.84 -18.57
CA ASP A 68 -18.98 -6.66 -17.87
C ASP A 68 -18.22 -6.33 -16.57
N GLY A 69 -17.31 -7.21 -16.14
CA GLY A 69 -16.55 -7.04 -14.90
C GLY A 69 -17.34 -7.24 -13.61
N SER A 70 -18.57 -7.77 -13.69
CA SER A 70 -19.44 -8.01 -12.52
C SER A 70 -18.95 -9.18 -11.66
N GLN A 71 -18.31 -10.18 -12.26
CA GLN A 71 -17.68 -11.28 -11.54
C GLN A 71 -16.16 -11.16 -11.52
N ARG A 72 -15.60 -11.22 -10.31
CA ARG A 72 -14.17 -11.07 -10.07
C ARG A 72 -13.68 -12.10 -9.08
N LYS A 73 -12.51 -12.66 -9.33
CA LYS A 73 -11.76 -13.45 -8.37
C LYS A 73 -10.62 -12.60 -7.82
N TYR A 74 -10.50 -12.51 -6.50
CA TYR A 74 -9.38 -11.86 -5.82
C TYR A 74 -8.42 -12.92 -5.28
N TYR A 75 -7.12 -12.66 -5.34
CA TYR A 75 -6.07 -13.55 -4.84
C TYR A 75 -4.80 -12.76 -4.53
N ASP A 76 -3.79 -13.42 -3.95
CA ASP A 76 -2.49 -12.81 -3.64
C ASP A 76 -2.60 -11.56 -2.73
N ALA A 77 -3.57 -11.59 -1.81
CA ALA A 77 -3.86 -10.47 -0.91
C ALA A 77 -2.79 -10.38 0.19
N LYS A 78 -2.16 -9.21 0.29
CA LYS A 78 -1.03 -8.94 1.20
C LYS A 78 -0.79 -7.44 1.32
N THR A 79 -0.03 -7.02 2.31
CA THR A 79 0.45 -5.63 2.40
C THR A 79 1.88 -5.57 1.87
N LEU A 80 2.13 -4.74 0.87
CA LEU A 80 3.48 -4.47 0.40
C LEU A 80 4.11 -3.38 1.26
N VAL A 81 5.31 -3.66 1.76
CA VAL A 81 6.21 -2.65 2.33
C VAL A 81 7.08 -2.14 1.20
N MET A 82 6.98 -0.85 0.89
CA MET A 82 7.75 -0.24 -0.19
C MET A 82 8.50 1.01 0.27
N ILE A 83 9.67 1.27 -0.31
CA ILE A 83 10.50 2.44 -0.01
C ILE A 83 10.74 3.27 -1.28
N SER A 84 10.83 4.59 -1.11
CA SER A 84 11.12 5.53 -2.19
C SER A 84 11.99 6.69 -1.71
N ASP A 85 12.93 7.10 -2.55
CA ASP A 85 13.76 8.30 -2.32
C ASP A 85 13.09 9.58 -2.86
N ASP A 86 12.19 9.45 -3.84
CA ASP A 86 11.68 10.60 -4.61
C ASP A 86 10.14 10.69 -4.68
N LYS A 87 9.43 9.75 -4.04
CA LYS A 87 7.96 9.60 -4.01
C LYS A 87 7.35 9.08 -5.31
N TYR A 88 8.15 8.89 -6.36
CA TYR A 88 7.71 8.42 -7.67
C TYR A 88 8.17 7.00 -7.96
N ASN A 89 9.39 6.63 -7.57
CA ASN A 89 9.98 5.31 -7.77
C ASN A 89 9.99 4.53 -6.45
N TRP A 90 9.27 3.42 -6.41
CA TRP A 90 9.03 2.63 -5.21
C TRP A 90 9.55 1.21 -5.37
N ASP A 91 10.46 0.80 -4.50
CA ASP A 91 10.94 -0.58 -4.41
C ASP A 91 10.11 -1.36 -3.39
N VAL A 92 9.59 -2.51 -3.79
CA VAL A 92 9.01 -3.48 -2.85
C VAL A 92 10.15 -4.14 -2.08
N LYS A 93 10.13 -4.03 -0.75
CA LYS A 93 11.15 -4.62 0.12
C LYS A 93 10.62 -5.84 0.88
N GLU A 94 9.34 -5.84 1.24
CA GLU A 94 8.76 -6.94 2.00
C GLU A 94 7.25 -7.11 1.76
N GLU A 95 6.75 -8.30 2.05
CA GLU A 95 5.33 -8.67 1.99
C GLU A 95 4.85 -9.10 3.39
N ILE A 96 3.94 -8.34 3.99
CA ILE A 96 3.40 -8.61 5.33
C ILE A 96 1.89 -8.82 5.27
N PHE A 97 1.32 -9.40 6.34
CA PHE A 97 -0.13 -9.64 6.47
C PHE A 97 -0.72 -10.40 5.27
N LEU A 98 -0.10 -11.53 4.91
CA LEU A 98 -0.62 -12.45 3.90
C LEU A 98 -2.05 -12.87 4.29
N ASP A 99 -2.99 -12.64 3.37
CA ASP A 99 -4.39 -13.00 3.53
C ASP A 99 -4.76 -14.03 2.45
N PHE A 100 -5.03 -15.26 2.88
CA PHE A 100 -5.42 -16.37 2.02
C PHE A 100 -6.94 -16.44 1.81
N SER A 101 -7.69 -15.47 2.31
CA SER A 101 -9.13 -15.38 2.12
C SER A 101 -9.49 -14.69 0.79
N ASN A 102 -10.76 -14.78 0.40
CA ASN A 102 -11.27 -14.26 -0.88
C ASN A 102 -11.61 -12.76 -0.85
N GLY A 103 -11.09 -11.96 0.08
CA GLY A 103 -11.54 -10.59 0.26
C GLY A 103 -10.46 -9.59 0.67
N HIS A 104 -10.24 -8.59 -0.18
CA HIS A 104 -9.57 -7.33 0.20
C HIS A 104 -10.30 -6.58 1.33
N MET A 105 -11.54 -6.98 1.66
CA MET A 105 -12.37 -6.37 2.70
C MET A 105 -11.84 -6.68 4.11
N THR A 106 -11.33 -7.89 4.34
CA THR A 106 -10.87 -8.36 5.67
C THR A 106 -9.38 -8.11 5.91
N GLN A 107 -8.68 -7.64 4.88
CA GLN A 107 -7.25 -7.41 4.93
C GLN A 107 -6.88 -6.37 5.99
N LYS A 108 -5.76 -6.60 6.67
CA LYS A 108 -5.20 -5.64 7.62
C LYS A 108 -4.68 -4.40 6.91
N HIS A 109 -5.06 -3.22 7.37
CA HIS A 109 -4.65 -1.95 6.77
C HIS A 109 -3.79 -1.14 7.74
N VAL A 110 -2.58 -0.78 7.33
CA VAL A 110 -1.75 0.15 8.10
C VAL A 110 -2.27 1.57 7.89
N VAL A 111 -2.72 2.21 8.96
CA VAL A 111 -3.31 3.56 8.94
C VAL A 111 -2.37 4.65 9.45
N SER A 112 -1.27 4.27 10.12
CA SER A 112 -0.25 5.22 10.58
C SER A 112 1.07 4.50 10.83
N PHE A 113 2.18 5.20 10.59
CA PHE A 113 3.54 4.80 10.92
C PHE A 113 4.29 5.99 11.55
N ARG A 114 5.04 5.74 12.62
CA ARG A 114 5.87 6.75 13.29
C ARG A 114 6.93 6.12 14.19
N LYS A 115 7.96 6.89 14.53
CA LYS A 115 8.91 6.56 15.59
C LYS A 115 8.40 7.07 16.95
N GLU A 116 8.47 6.23 17.98
CA GLU A 116 8.15 6.56 19.38
C GLU A 116 9.33 6.13 20.27
N GLY A 117 10.19 7.08 20.63
CA GLY A 117 11.48 6.76 21.28
C GLY A 117 12.36 5.93 20.33
N GLU A 118 12.89 4.81 20.82
CA GLU A 118 13.71 3.89 20.01
C GLU A 118 12.91 2.89 19.17
N LYS A 119 11.57 2.98 19.18
CA LYS A 119 10.70 1.99 18.53
C LYS A 119 10.00 2.58 17.32
N TYR A 120 9.89 1.77 16.26
CA TYR A 120 9.01 2.05 15.14
C TYR A 120 7.64 1.43 15.40
N ILE A 121 6.60 2.24 15.21
CA ILE A 121 5.23 1.87 15.52
C ILE A 121 4.39 1.93 14.25
N ILE A 122 3.61 0.87 14.01
CA ILE A 122 2.51 0.90 13.04
C ILE A 122 1.17 0.71 13.75
N TYR A 123 0.17 1.45 13.28
CA TYR A 123 -1.22 1.28 13.67
C TYR A 123 -1.96 0.56 12.55
N VAL A 124 -2.61 -0.54 12.89
CA VAL A 124 -3.21 -1.45 11.93
C VAL A 124 -4.68 -1.63 12.24
N HIS A 125 -5.52 -1.37 11.25
CA HIS A 125 -6.93 -1.70 11.28
C HIS A 125 -7.08 -3.18 10.94
N GLU A 126 -7.50 -3.99 11.90
CA GLU A 126 -7.83 -5.40 11.71
C GLU A 126 -9.34 -5.60 11.59
N GLY A 127 -9.78 -6.58 10.79
CA GLY A 127 -11.21 -6.86 10.60
C GLY A 127 -11.94 -5.70 9.92
N PHE A 128 -11.29 -5.03 8.97
CA PHE A 128 -11.84 -3.89 8.25
C PHE A 128 -13.22 -4.21 7.67
N MET A 129 -14.18 -3.29 7.83
CA MET A 129 -15.59 -3.46 7.41
C MET A 129 -16.32 -4.69 7.99
N THR A 130 -15.82 -5.26 9.09
CA THR A 130 -16.52 -6.28 9.87
C THR A 130 -17.02 -5.72 11.20
N GLY A 131 -17.92 -6.44 11.87
CA GLY A 131 -18.34 -6.12 13.23
C GLY A 131 -17.24 -6.35 14.30
N GLN A 132 -16.13 -6.97 13.93
CA GLN A 132 -14.97 -7.23 14.81
C GLN A 132 -13.83 -6.23 14.56
N ASN A 133 -14.12 -5.12 13.88
CA ASN A 133 -13.11 -4.14 13.53
C ASN A 133 -12.43 -3.54 14.78
N LYS A 134 -11.12 -3.35 14.71
CA LYS A 134 -10.32 -2.78 15.81
C LYS A 134 -9.04 -2.15 15.28
N LEU A 135 -8.51 -1.20 16.04
CA LEU A 135 -7.20 -0.61 15.83
C LEU A 135 -6.18 -1.28 16.75
N VAL A 136 -5.13 -1.86 16.18
CA VAL A 136 -4.06 -2.55 16.90
C VAL A 136 -2.74 -1.81 16.69
N LYS A 137 -1.98 -1.64 17.77
CA LYS A 137 -0.64 -1.05 17.75
C LYS A 137 0.40 -2.16 17.71
N TYR A 138 1.33 -2.10 16.76
CA TYR A 138 2.50 -2.96 16.69
C TYR A 138 3.77 -2.14 16.87
N SER A 139 4.74 -2.72 17.59
CA SER A 139 6.14 -2.31 17.50
C SER A 139 6.79 -3.16 16.41
N ILE A 140 7.54 -2.55 15.51
CA ILE A 140 8.24 -3.24 14.44
C ILE A 140 9.73 -2.92 14.49
N GLU A 141 10.52 -3.82 13.90
CA GLU A 141 11.92 -3.61 13.58
C GLU A 141 12.00 -3.38 12.07
N LEU A 142 12.78 -2.37 11.66
CA LEU A 142 12.91 -2.03 10.24
C LEU A 142 14.01 -2.83 9.54
N GLY A 143 14.86 -3.57 10.27
CA GLY A 143 15.99 -4.29 9.69
C GLY A 143 16.86 -3.40 8.80
N ASP A 144 17.24 -3.93 7.64
CA ASP A 144 18.10 -3.26 6.65
C ASP A 144 17.41 -2.12 5.90
N LEU A 145 16.12 -1.85 6.16
CA LEU A 145 15.39 -0.73 5.52
C LEU A 145 15.95 0.64 5.91
N ASN A 146 16.76 0.73 6.97
CA ASN A 146 17.46 1.94 7.38
C ASN A 146 18.79 2.18 6.65
N GLU A 147 19.33 1.18 5.93
CA GLU A 147 20.65 1.24 5.30
C GLU A 147 20.62 1.40 3.78
N ALA A 148 19.43 1.41 3.17
CA ALA A 148 19.27 1.65 1.73
C ALA A 148 19.45 3.12 1.39
#